data_AF-A0A0M2NJA2-F1
#
_entry.id   AF-A0A0M2NJA2-F1
#
_cell.length_a   1.000
_cell.length_b   1.000
_cell.length_c   1.000
_cell.angle_alpha   90.00
_cell.angle_beta   90.00
_cell.angle_gamma   90.00
#
_symmetry.space_group_name_H-M   'P 1'
#
loop_
_entity.id
_entity.type
_entity.pdbx_description
1 polymer ?
#
loop_
_entity_poly.entity_id
_entity_poly.type
_entity_poly.pdbx_seq_one_letter_code
_entity_poly.pdbx_strand_id
1 'polypeptide(L)'
;MKAERNNDEAAWKAATALLQDFLKLTEEISTLLTGEVDEPGDVEKKLDERAEIIRKIQGLNLRTDDGDAGQEVQKHRWLYGQLLEKIEKAEDANKKRLSEIMQQQMKQMRETTRSIRTIDAYNKQMQEVEMPDEQVPLK
;
A
#
# COMPACT_ATOMS: atom_id res chain seq x y z
N MET A 1 -33.16 2.18 28.61
CA MET A 1 -32.25 3.27 29.02
C MET A 1 -30.85 2.82 29.44
N LYS A 2 -30.61 2.16 30.59
CA LYS A 2 -29.23 1.78 30.99
C LYS A 2 -28.56 0.73 30.07
N ALA A 3 -29.31 -0.30 29.66
CA ALA A 3 -28.78 -1.35 28.77
C ALA A 3 -28.40 -0.82 27.38
N GLU A 4 -29.16 0.15 26.85
CA GLU A 4 -28.88 0.76 25.54
C GLU A 4 -27.64 1.66 25.58
N ARG A 5 -27.41 2.38 26.70
CA ARG A 5 -26.19 3.19 26.90
C ARG A 5 -24.94 2.32 26.97
N ASN A 6 -25.00 1.19 27.69
CA ASN A 6 -23.88 0.26 27.77
C ASN A 6 -23.55 -0.39 26.42
N ASN A 7 -24.57 -0.63 25.58
CA ASN A 7 -24.38 -1.19 24.25
C ASN A 7 -23.71 -0.17 23.30
N ASP A 8 -24.09 1.10 23.37
CA ASP A 8 -23.50 2.16 22.56
C ASP A 8 -22.04 2.43 22.95
N GLU A 9 -21.72 2.45 24.25
CA GLU A 9 -20.34 2.54 24.74
C GLU A 9 -19.47 1.38 24.25
N ALA A 10 -19.99 0.15 24.31
CA ALA A 10 -19.28 -1.02 23.82
C ALA A 10 -19.02 -0.95 22.30
N ALA A 11 -19.99 -0.48 21.51
CA ALA A 11 -19.85 -0.32 20.06
C ALA A 11 -18.79 0.73 19.71
N TRP A 12 -18.83 1.91 20.36
CA TRP A 12 -17.84 2.97 20.13
C TRP A 12 -16.43 2.55 20.56
N LYS A 13 -16.31 1.86 21.69
CA LYS A 13 -15.03 1.30 22.15
C LYS A 13 -14.47 0.29 21.16
N ALA A 14 -15.30 -0.65 20.69
CA ALA A 14 -14.91 -1.64 19.69
C ALA A 14 -14.47 -0.98 18.38
N ALA A 15 -15.21 0.02 17.90
CA ALA A 15 -14.87 0.76 16.68
C ALA A 15 -13.51 1.46 16.81
N THR A 16 -13.23 2.12 17.94
CA THR A 16 -11.92 2.77 18.15
C THR A 16 -10.78 1.77 18.22
N ALA A 17 -10.96 0.60 18.83
CA ALA A 17 -9.95 -0.45 18.87
C ALA A 17 -9.65 -0.99 17.45
N LEU A 18 -10.70 -1.24 16.66
CA LEU A 18 -10.57 -1.64 15.27
C LEU A 18 -9.84 -0.59 14.42
N LEU A 19 -10.09 0.71 14.63
CA LEU A 19 -9.35 1.76 13.94
C LEU A 19 -7.88 1.85 14.37
N GLN A 20 -7.56 1.55 15.63
CA GLN A 20 -6.15 1.46 16.07
C GLN A 20 -5.42 0.32 15.36
N ASP A 21 -6.06 -0.85 15.25
CA ASP A 21 -5.52 -1.98 14.50
C ASP A 21 -5.37 -1.63 13.01
N PHE A 22 -6.35 -0.94 12.43
CA PHE A 22 -6.28 -0.47 11.05
C PHE A 22 -5.11 0.48 10.82
N LEU A 23 -4.91 1.46 11.71
CA LEU A 23 -3.80 2.40 11.63
C LEU A 23 -2.46 1.67 11.70
N LYS A 24 -2.33 0.71 12.62
CA LYS A 24 -1.12 -0.11 12.74
C LYS A 24 -0.81 -0.86 11.44
N LEU A 25 -1.81 -1.50 10.82
CA LEU A 25 -1.62 -2.17 9.53
C LEU A 25 -1.24 -1.19 8.41
N THR A 26 -1.80 0.02 8.40
CA THR A 26 -1.43 1.08 7.45
C THR A 26 0.03 1.52 7.63
N GLU A 27 0.49 1.66 8.86
CA GLU A 27 1.89 1.98 9.18
C GLU A 27 2.85 0.84 8.79
N GLU A 28 2.48 -0.42 9.08
CA GLU A 28 3.25 -1.58 8.67
C GLU A 28 3.38 -1.67 7.13
N ILE A 29 2.30 -1.44 6.38
CA ILE A 29 2.35 -1.34 4.91
C ILE A 29 3.28 -0.21 4.48
N SER A 30 3.30 0.91 5.21
CA SER A 30 4.21 2.03 4.93
C SER A 30 5.68 1.62 5.00
N THR A 31 6.05 0.79 5.98
CA THR A 31 7.40 0.22 6.15
C THR A 31 7.72 -0.81 5.07
N LEU A 32 6.76 -1.63 4.65
CA LEU A 32 6.95 -2.54 3.53
C LEU A 32 7.23 -1.78 2.22
N LEU A 33 6.53 -0.66 2.01
CA LEU A 33 6.75 0.20 0.84
C LEU A 33 8.11 0.91 0.84
N THR A 34 8.79 1.06 1.98
CA THR A 34 10.16 1.62 2.00
C THR A 34 11.24 0.61 1.61
N GLY A 35 10.88 -0.65 1.33
CA GLY A 35 11.82 -1.67 0.88
C GLY A 35 12.71 -2.21 1.99
N GLU A 36 12.34 -2.01 3.26
CA GLU A 36 13.07 -2.58 4.41
C GLU A 36 12.73 -4.06 4.65
N VAL A 37 11.80 -4.64 3.89
CA VAL A 37 11.33 -6.02 4.04
C VAL A 37 11.18 -6.67 2.65
N ASP A 38 11.80 -7.83 2.49
CA ASP A 38 12.00 -8.53 1.20
C ASP A 38 10.81 -9.43 0.78
N GLU A 39 9.67 -9.39 1.50
CA GLU A 39 8.56 -10.33 1.30
C GLU A 39 7.25 -9.64 0.86
N PRO A 40 6.98 -9.56 -0.46
CA PRO A 40 5.75 -8.95 -0.99
C PRO A 40 4.45 -9.67 -0.56
N GLY A 41 4.53 -10.95 -0.13
CA GLY A 41 3.38 -11.71 0.39
C GLY A 41 2.79 -11.13 1.67
N ASP A 42 3.57 -10.36 2.44
CA ASP A 42 3.11 -9.73 3.67
C ASP A 42 2.20 -8.52 3.41
N VAL A 43 2.29 -7.88 2.24
CA VAL A 43 1.43 -6.73 1.90
C VAL A 43 0.00 -7.19 1.62
N GLU A 44 -0.19 -8.23 0.81
CA GLU A 44 -1.51 -8.75 0.43
C GLU A 44 -2.29 -9.21 1.67
N LYS A 45 -1.64 -9.97 2.55
CA LYS A 45 -2.23 -10.41 3.82
C LYS A 45 -2.68 -9.23 4.69
N LYS A 46 -1.84 -8.19 4.81
CA LYS A 46 -2.20 -6.98 5.57
C LYS A 46 -3.36 -6.22 4.94
N LEU A 47 -3.47 -6.19 3.61
CA LEU A 47 -4.61 -5.59 2.91
C LEU A 47 -5.91 -6.37 3.18
N ASP A 48 -5.86 -7.70 3.18
CA ASP A 48 -7.00 -8.54 3.54
C ASP A 48 -7.44 -8.33 4.99
N GLU A 49 -6.49 -8.27 5.93
CA GLU A 49 -6.75 -7.96 7.34
C GLU A 49 -7.42 -6.58 7.50
N ARG A 50 -6.95 -5.57 6.76
CA ARG A 50 -7.57 -4.24 6.73
C ARG A 50 -8.97 -4.26 6.16
N ALA A 51 -9.22 -5.00 5.09
CA ALA A 51 -10.55 -5.15 4.49
C ALA A 51 -11.52 -5.80 5.49
N GLU A 52 -11.06 -6.79 6.24
CA GLU A 52 -11.85 -7.42 7.30
C GLU A 52 -12.17 -6.46 8.45
N ILE A 53 -11.23 -5.61 8.85
CA ILE A 53 -11.49 -4.56 9.84
C ILE A 53 -12.59 -3.60 9.37
N ILE A 54 -12.56 -3.17 8.10
CA ILE A 54 -13.60 -2.30 7.54
C ILE A 54 -14.97 -2.97 7.65
N ARG A 55 -15.09 -4.25 7.28
CA ARG A 55 -16.35 -5.01 7.42
C ARG A 55 -16.82 -5.06 8.86
N LYS A 56 -15.91 -5.31 9.81
CA LYS A 56 -16.23 -5.32 11.25
C LYS A 56 -16.76 -3.98 11.73
N ILE A 57 -16.13 -2.86 11.35
CA ILE A 57 -16.59 -1.51 11.71
C ILE A 57 -17.97 -1.24 11.09
N GLN A 58 -18.19 -1.59 9.82
CA GLN A 58 -19.49 -1.42 9.16
C GLN A 58 -20.60 -2.24 9.81
N GLY A 59 -20.26 -3.37 10.44
CA GLY A 59 -21.19 -4.19 11.21
C GLY A 59 -21.52 -3.62 12.60
N LEU A 60 -20.81 -2.60 13.07
CA LEU A 60 -21.12 -1.96 14.35
C LEU A 60 -22.24 -0.94 14.18
N ASN A 61 -23.26 -1.04 15.02
CA ASN A 61 -24.34 -0.06 15.07
C ASN A 61 -23.92 1.16 15.89
N LEU A 62 -23.11 2.03 15.28
CA LEU A 62 -22.64 3.27 15.90
C LEU A 62 -23.75 4.32 15.86
N ARG A 63 -24.36 4.61 17.01
CA ARG A 63 -25.31 5.71 17.11
C ARG A 63 -24.54 7.02 17.09
N THR A 64 -24.90 7.89 16.16
CA THR A 64 -24.31 9.22 15.99
C THR A 64 -25.10 10.31 16.71
N ASP A 65 -26.24 9.96 17.31
CA ASP A 65 -27.13 10.91 17.99
C ASP A 65 -26.38 11.60 19.15
N ASP A 66 -26.45 12.93 19.21
CA ASP A 66 -25.79 13.76 20.24
C ASP A 66 -26.57 13.86 21.56
N GLY A 67 -27.73 13.20 21.66
CA GLY A 67 -28.49 13.14 22.91
C GLY A 67 -27.73 12.38 24.00
N ASP A 68 -27.95 12.74 25.28
CA ASP A 68 -27.33 12.25 26.55
C ASP A 68 -26.43 11.00 26.46
N ALA A 69 -25.36 11.10 25.69
CA ALA A 69 -24.36 10.07 25.50
C ALA A 69 -23.37 10.21 26.65
N GLY A 70 -23.06 9.08 27.30
CA GLY A 70 -22.13 9.08 28.42
C GLY A 70 -20.76 9.65 28.02
N GLN A 71 -20.04 10.20 29.00
CA GLN A 71 -18.72 10.79 28.80
C GLN A 71 -17.73 9.86 28.07
N GLU A 72 -17.77 8.56 28.34
CA GLU A 72 -16.91 7.57 27.65
C GLU A 72 -17.28 7.41 26.17
N VAL A 73 -18.56 7.46 25.80
CA VAL A 73 -18.98 7.44 24.38
C VAL A 73 -18.41 8.64 23.66
N GLN A 74 -18.51 9.84 24.24
CA GLN A 74 -17.98 11.07 23.65
C GLN A 74 -16.46 11.02 23.47
N LYS A 75 -15.74 10.47 24.43
CA LYS A 75 -14.29 10.24 24.34
C LYS A 75 -13.94 9.28 23.20
N HIS A 76 -14.66 8.17 23.07
CA HIS A 76 -14.45 7.23 21.97
C HIS A 76 -14.84 7.82 20.61
N ARG A 77 -15.91 8.62 20.51
CA ARG A 77 -16.27 9.39 19.30
C ARG A 77 -15.15 10.34 18.88
N TRP A 78 -14.62 11.11 19.83
CA TRP A 78 -13.50 12.02 19.55
C TRP A 78 -12.25 11.26 19.09
N LEU A 79 -11.89 10.17 19.78
CA LEU A 79 -10.76 9.33 19.41
C LEU A 79 -10.95 8.71 18.02
N TYR A 80 -12.16 8.27 17.70
CA TYR A 80 -12.51 7.72 16.39
C TYR A 80 -12.21 8.73 15.28
N GLY A 81 -12.63 9.99 15.43
CA GLY A 81 -12.32 11.05 14.48
C GLY A 81 -10.82 11.31 14.33
N GLN A 82 -10.07 11.34 15.44
CA GLN A 82 -8.62 11.51 15.41
C GLN A 82 -7.89 10.35 14.71
N LEU A 83 -8.37 9.11 14.89
CA LEU A 83 -7.80 7.95 14.23
C LEU A 83 -8.07 7.98 12.73
N LEU A 84 -9.28 8.36 12.30
CA LEU A 84 -9.59 8.52 10.87
C LEU A 84 -8.67 9.54 10.20
N GLU A 85 -8.44 10.70 10.82
CA GLU A 85 -7.55 11.72 10.27
C GLU A 85 -6.10 11.21 10.14
N LYS A 86 -5.62 10.45 11.13
CA LYS A 86 -4.28 9.83 11.07
C LYS A 86 -4.18 8.78 9.97
N ILE A 87 -5.20 7.93 9.83
CA ILE A 87 -5.28 6.91 8.80
C ILE A 87 -5.27 7.55 7.41
N GLU A 88 -6.07 8.60 7.19
CA GLU A 88 -6.13 9.31 5.91
C GLU A 88 -4.76 9.88 5.51
N LYS A 89 -4.08 10.56 6.45
CA LYS A 89 -2.72 11.09 6.21
C LYS A 89 -1.71 9.99 5.89
N ALA A 90 -1.75 8.87 6.60
CA ALA A 90 -0.86 7.74 6.37
C ALA A 90 -1.13 7.07 5.01
N GLU A 91 -2.41 6.92 4.64
CA GLU A 91 -2.82 6.39 3.34
C GLU A 91 -2.36 7.26 2.18
N ASP A 92 -2.51 8.58 2.28
CA ASP A 92 -2.07 9.48 1.22
C ASP A 92 -0.55 9.47 1.06
N ALA A 93 0.19 9.36 2.16
CA ALA A 93 1.64 9.14 2.11
C ALA A 93 1.99 7.81 1.42
N ASN A 94 1.28 6.72 1.75
CA ASN A 94 1.49 5.41 1.13
C ASN A 94 1.18 5.43 -0.38
N LYS A 95 0.09 6.07 -0.80
CA LYS A 95 -0.26 6.24 -2.23
C LYS A 95 0.83 7.01 -2.98
N LYS A 96 1.35 8.08 -2.39
CA LYS A 96 2.43 8.86 -2.99
C LYS A 96 3.69 8.01 -3.17
N ARG A 97 4.11 7.28 -2.14
CA ARG A 97 5.26 6.36 -2.20
C ARG A 97 5.08 5.27 -3.25
N LEU A 98 3.91 4.64 -3.30
CA LEU A 98 3.61 3.62 -4.31
C LEU A 98 3.74 4.18 -5.74
N SER A 99 3.24 5.40 -5.97
CA SER A 99 3.39 6.09 -7.25
C SER A 99 4.86 6.34 -7.62
N GLU A 100 5.69 6.76 -6.66
CA GLU A 100 7.13 6.96 -6.85
C GLU A 100 7.85 5.64 -7.20
N ILE A 101 7.52 4.54 -6.51
CA ILE A 101 8.06 3.20 -6.79
C ILE A 101 7.68 2.76 -8.21
N MET A 102 6.41 2.89 -8.60
CA MET A 102 5.96 2.54 -9.94
C MET A 102 6.68 3.37 -11.03
N GLN A 103 6.89 4.66 -10.81
CA GLN A 103 7.63 5.51 -11.75
C GLN A 103 9.10 5.06 -11.89
N GLN A 104 9.75 4.70 -10.78
CA GLN A 104 11.13 4.18 -10.80
C GLN A 104 11.21 2.84 -11.54
N GLN A 105 10.29 1.92 -11.29
CA GLN A 105 10.23 0.63 -12.01
C GLN A 105 9.99 0.83 -13.51
N MET A 106 9.10 1.74 -13.91
CA MET A 106 8.89 2.06 -15.33
C MET A 106 10.15 2.64 -15.97
N LYS A 107 10.89 3.48 -15.24
CA LYS A 107 12.16 4.05 -15.73
C LYS A 107 13.20 2.94 -15.93
N GLN A 108 13.36 2.06 -14.95
CA GLN A 108 14.26 0.89 -15.04
C GLN A 108 13.88 0.01 -16.23
N MET A 109 12.60 -0.32 -16.42
CA MET A 109 12.14 -1.13 -17.54
C MET A 109 12.46 -0.48 -18.91
N ARG A 110 12.32 0.84 -19.03
CA ARG A 110 12.72 1.59 -20.24
C ARG A 110 14.23 1.53 -20.46
N GLU A 111 15.02 1.64 -19.39
CA GLU A 111 16.49 1.53 -19.45
C GLU A 111 16.92 0.10 -19.83
N THR A 112 16.31 -0.94 -19.24
CA THR A 112 16.52 -2.34 -19.61
C THR A 112 16.17 -2.59 -21.08
N THR A 113 15.03 -2.08 -21.55
CA THR A 113 14.63 -2.20 -22.96
C THR A 113 15.64 -1.51 -23.88
N ARG A 114 16.16 -0.34 -23.50
CA ARG A 114 17.22 0.35 -24.25
C ARG A 114 18.51 -0.44 -24.26
N SER A 115 18.90 -1.01 -23.11
CA SER A 115 20.10 -1.85 -22.98
C SER A 115 20.02 -3.07 -23.90
N ILE A 116 18.89 -3.79 -23.93
CA ILE A 116 18.66 -4.92 -24.85
C ILE A 116 18.84 -4.48 -26.30
N ARG A 117 18.22 -3.37 -26.70
CA ARG A 117 18.36 -2.86 -28.08
C ARG A 117 19.80 -2.50 -28.44
N THR A 118 20.56 -1.93 -27.50
CA THR A 118 21.98 -1.63 -27.71
C THR A 118 22.80 -2.91 -27.86
N ILE A 119 22.52 -3.93 -27.04
CA ILE A 119 23.16 -5.25 -27.14
C ILE A 119 22.86 -5.90 -28.49
N ASP A 120 21.60 -5.88 -28.93
CA ASP A 120 21.19 -6.43 -30.22
C ASP A 120 21.87 -5.70 -31.39
N ALA A 121 21.95 -4.37 -31.33
CA ALA A 121 22.66 -3.56 -32.32
C ALA A 121 24.16 -3.89 -32.37
N TYR A 122 24.80 -4.06 -31.20
CA TYR A 122 26.21 -4.45 -31.10
C TYR A 122 26.46 -5.86 -31.67
N ASN A 123 25.60 -6.82 -31.32
CA ASN A 123 25.67 -8.19 -31.84
C ASN A 123 25.52 -8.23 -33.36
N LYS A 124 24.60 -7.44 -33.93
CA LYS A 124 24.42 -7.34 -35.38
C LYS A 124 25.64 -6.74 -36.07
N GLN A 125 26.24 -5.70 -35.49
CA GLN A 125 27.45 -5.07 -36.02
C GLN A 125 28.63 -6.06 -36.02
N MET A 126 28.79 -6.88 -34.97
CA MET A 126 29.85 -7.88 -34.91
C MET A 126 29.67 -9.00 -35.96
N GLN A 127 28.43 -9.44 -36.22
CA GLN A 127 28.14 -10.41 -37.29
C GLN A 127 28.44 -9.87 -38.70
N GLU A 128 28.27 -8.56 -38.93
CA GLU A 128 28.61 -7.92 -40.21
C GLU A 128 30.13 -7.75 -40.42
N VAL A 129 30.94 -7.82 -39.36
CA VAL A 129 32.42 -7.66 -39.42
C VAL A 129 33.15 -9.00 -39.66
N GLU A 130 32.50 -10.15 -39.48
CA GLU A 130 33.12 -11.49 -39.58
C GLU A 130 33.30 -12.06 -41.01
N MET A 131 33.11 -11.29 -42.09
CA MET A 131 33.52 -11.75 -43.43
C MET A 131 34.31 -10.71 -44.24
N PRO A 132 35.64 -10.85 -44.31
CA PRO A 132 36.41 -10.55 -45.51
C PRO A 132 36.62 -11.86 -46.29
N ASP A 133 35.84 -12.08 -47.34
CA ASP A 133 36.21 -13.04 -48.39
C ASP A 133 37.47 -12.51 -49.09
N GLU A 134 38.63 -12.97 -48.63
CA GLU A 134 39.90 -12.77 -49.29
C GLU A 134 39.88 -13.59 -50.59
N GLN A 135 39.42 -12.98 -51.69
CA GLN A 135 39.61 -13.53 -53.04
C GLN A 135 41.10 -13.47 -53.38
N VAL A 136 41.85 -14.53 -53.07
CA VAL A 136 43.21 -14.74 -53.56
C VAL A 136 43.13 -15.23 -55.01
N PRO A 137 43.64 -14.47 -56.00
CA PRO A 137 43.65 -14.93 -57.39
C PRO A 137 44.77 -15.95 -57.56
N LEU A 138 44.40 -17.21 -57.78
CA LEU A 138 45.34 -18.26 -58.21
C LEU A 138 45.66 -18.06 -59.70
N LYS A 139 46.96 -17.88 -59.97
CA LYS A 139 47.55 -17.82 -61.31
C LYS A 139 47.45 -19.16 -62.05
#